data_AF-A0A1I6U9J1-F1
#
_entry.id   AF-A0A1I6U9J1-F1
#
_cell.length_a   1.000
_cell.length_b   1.000
_cell.length_c   1.000
_cell.angle_alpha   90.00
_cell.angle_beta   90.00
_cell.angle_gamma   90.00
#
_symmetry.space_group_name_H-M   'P 1'
#
loop_
_entity.id
_entity.type
_entity.pdbx_description
1 polymer ?
#
loop_
_entity_poly.entity_id
_entity_poly.type
_entity_poly.pdbx_seq_one_letter_code
_entity_poly.pdbx_strand_id
1 'polypeptide(L)'
;MGDFTSYIIGAVLIAITIIIIGLILRKRIYDRVDQLESWKMDVMHRQVSAELQRVKALNLSGETQDKFEHWKETWDHILTRELPDIEEYLFDAEEAADRFRIKYANKNLATVESILTKNEETIKTILKELEDLLDSEKQSRQAIETVTPILKEWRHVLLENQHLYGSAEIRFEKALDEEQQAIEEFYAMCDDGNYFEARQHVEKIKVSLETIGLRIDEFPLLYKKMTRDLPEQIQELKNGIKEMKREGYRINDDVLLTELRDMEKQLKTYISQIEQKDEPAVYDWLQAAEDRIQEIYVMLEKEAKAKHYLENHMDQFTEDVQAASEDFVLTDEEVKTLQQTYLLEGSDLELYENLEKWMHQLEKDHNQLLNSLASVNQTYLSLKEQLELNQGDLKKFKESHVEFRDQVRSIRSDELEAKQVVETKKRALFDLEKRLEKSNLPGIPDYIKKQCTDNHVLIETIQGLLHEQPLNMGQVTTKIKELHSNVDILNEKVQLMIEQAYLTERVIQYANRYRSQYPMLQAKLLEAEQLFYQEHYEEALELSAQALEEVAPGAVQRLEERIELPY
;
A
#
# COMPACT_ATOMS: atom_id res chain seq x y z
N MET A 1 25.65 -4.50 -107.13
CA MET A 1 26.03 -3.07 -107.07
C MET A 1 25.05 -2.18 -106.29
N GLY A 2 24.01 -2.74 -105.63
CA GLY A 2 23.06 -1.96 -104.80
C GLY A 2 23.48 -1.76 -103.34
N ASP A 3 24.44 -2.56 -102.85
CA ASP A 3 24.82 -2.52 -101.43
C ASP A 3 25.76 -1.32 -101.13
N PHE A 4 26.71 -1.00 -102.01
CA PHE A 4 27.66 0.11 -101.81
C PHE A 4 26.98 1.49 -101.73
N THR A 5 25.98 1.78 -102.59
CA THR A 5 25.22 3.04 -102.54
C THR A 5 24.39 3.14 -101.27
N SER A 6 23.85 2.02 -100.79
CA SER A 6 23.07 1.98 -99.55
C SER A 6 23.96 2.19 -98.31
N TYR A 7 25.19 1.67 -98.29
CA TYR A 7 26.17 1.94 -97.24
C TYR A 7 26.65 3.40 -97.25
N ILE A 8 26.83 4.02 -98.43
CA ILE A 8 27.24 5.43 -98.54
C ILE A 8 26.11 6.36 -98.09
N ILE A 9 24.87 6.11 -98.52
CA ILE A 9 23.71 6.89 -98.08
C ILE A 9 23.49 6.72 -96.57
N GLY A 10 23.64 5.49 -96.04
CA GLY A 10 23.62 5.22 -94.60
C GLY A 10 24.70 5.98 -93.85
N ALA A 11 25.95 6.01 -94.34
CA ALA A 11 27.06 6.73 -93.72
C ALA A 11 26.85 8.25 -93.72
N VAL A 12 26.33 8.82 -94.81
CA VAL A 12 26.00 10.26 -94.90
C VAL A 12 24.84 10.61 -93.96
N LEU A 13 23.82 9.77 -93.88
CA LEU A 13 22.68 9.98 -92.98
C LEU A 13 23.11 9.90 -91.51
N ILE A 14 24.00 8.95 -91.17
CA ILE A 14 24.65 8.87 -89.85
C ILE A 14 25.47 10.15 -89.57
N ALA A 15 26.27 10.63 -90.52
CA ALA A 15 27.03 11.88 -90.35
C ALA A 15 26.13 13.10 -90.11
N ILE A 16 25.01 13.23 -90.84
CA ILE A 16 24.03 14.29 -90.64
C ILE A 16 23.37 14.18 -89.25
N THR A 17 23.00 12.97 -88.81
CA THR A 17 22.43 12.79 -87.46
C THR A 17 23.42 13.14 -86.36
N ILE A 18 24.70 12.84 -86.51
CA ILE A 18 25.75 13.22 -85.54
C ILE A 18 25.89 14.75 -85.47
N ILE A 19 25.83 15.45 -86.60
CA ILE A 19 25.89 16.93 -86.64
C ILE A 19 24.66 17.54 -85.97
N ILE A 20 23.46 17.02 -86.23
CA ILE A 20 22.21 17.50 -85.60
C ILE A 20 22.26 17.29 -84.08
N ILE A 21 22.73 16.12 -83.63
CA ILE A 21 22.93 15.82 -82.19
C ILE A 21 23.94 16.79 -81.58
N GLY A 22 25.04 17.08 -82.26
CA GLY A 22 26.04 18.06 -81.83
C GLY A 22 25.46 19.47 -81.67
N LEU A 23 24.63 19.93 -82.61
CA LEU A 23 23.98 21.25 -82.55
C LEU A 23 22.95 21.34 -81.42
N ILE A 24 22.16 20.29 -81.17
CA ILE A 24 21.21 20.25 -80.06
C ILE A 24 21.94 20.29 -78.71
N LEU A 25 23.05 19.55 -78.59
CA LEU A 25 23.86 19.54 -77.37
C LEU A 25 24.55 20.88 -77.12
N ARG A 26 25.05 21.53 -78.18
CA ARG A 26 25.59 22.91 -78.10
C ARG A 26 24.50 23.87 -77.63
N LYS A 27 23.31 23.85 -78.25
CA LYS A 27 22.19 24.71 -77.86
C LYS A 27 21.80 24.51 -76.38
N ARG A 28 21.74 23.26 -75.91
CA ARG A 28 21.45 22.95 -74.50
C ARG A 28 22.49 23.53 -73.54
N ILE A 29 23.77 23.60 -73.94
CA ILE A 29 24.82 24.23 -73.14
C ILE A 29 24.62 25.74 -73.08
N TYR A 30 24.35 26.40 -74.22
CA TYR A 30 24.04 27.84 -74.25
C TYR A 30 22.81 28.20 -73.41
N ASP A 31 21.72 27.45 -73.54
CA ASP A 31 20.51 27.67 -72.72
C ASP A 31 20.83 27.55 -71.21
N ARG A 32 21.83 26.73 -70.83
CA ARG A 32 22.27 26.57 -69.44
C ARG A 32 23.24 27.67 -69.00
N VAL A 33 24.10 28.16 -69.89
CA VAL A 33 24.95 29.34 -69.66
C VAL A 33 24.07 30.56 -69.39
N ASP A 34 23.08 30.81 -70.25
CA ASP A 34 22.14 31.93 -70.11
C ASP A 34 21.38 31.89 -68.77
N GLN A 35 20.96 30.69 -68.33
CA GLN A 35 20.32 30.50 -67.02
C GLN A 35 21.25 30.87 -65.86
N LEU A 36 22.50 30.41 -65.90
CA LEU A 36 23.48 30.68 -64.85
C LEU A 36 23.94 32.16 -64.86
N GLU A 37 24.01 32.79 -66.04
CA GLU A 37 24.29 34.21 -66.18
C GLU A 37 23.14 35.06 -65.63
N SER A 38 21.89 34.68 -65.90
CA SER A 38 20.70 35.30 -65.27
C SER A 38 20.73 35.16 -63.76
N TRP A 39 21.04 33.97 -63.23
CA TRP A 39 21.13 33.75 -61.78
C TRP A 39 22.26 34.57 -61.15
N LYS A 40 23.41 34.68 -61.84
CA LYS A 40 24.50 35.55 -61.43
C LYS A 40 24.05 37.02 -61.37
N MET A 41 23.34 37.50 -62.39
CA MET A 41 22.78 38.85 -62.40
C MET A 41 21.80 39.06 -61.25
N ASP A 42 20.95 38.09 -60.95
CA ASP A 42 20.03 38.17 -59.81
C ASP A 42 20.79 38.27 -58.49
N VAL A 43 21.86 37.48 -58.29
CA VAL A 43 22.72 37.55 -57.10
C VAL A 43 23.37 38.93 -56.95
N MET A 44 23.83 39.54 -58.05
CA MET A 44 24.44 40.87 -58.04
C MET A 44 23.42 41.99 -57.77
N HIS A 45 22.17 41.83 -58.20
CA HIS A 45 21.09 42.79 -57.95
C HIS A 45 20.38 42.61 -56.60
N ARG A 46 20.70 41.55 -55.83
CA ARG A 46 20.17 41.39 -54.46
C ARG A 46 20.64 42.55 -53.57
N GLN A 47 19.71 43.07 -52.78
CA GLN A 47 19.83 44.31 -52.00
C GLN A 47 20.75 44.22 -50.76
N VAL A 48 21.75 43.33 -50.75
CA VAL A 48 22.71 43.20 -49.63
C VAL A 48 23.41 44.53 -49.35
N SER A 49 23.74 45.29 -50.41
CA SER A 49 24.34 46.62 -50.27
C SER A 49 23.41 47.65 -49.63
N ALA A 50 22.09 47.54 -49.82
CA ALA A 50 21.12 48.46 -49.21
C ALA A 50 20.92 48.14 -47.72
N GLU A 51 20.91 46.87 -47.34
CA GLU A 51 20.82 46.46 -45.93
C GLU A 51 22.10 46.75 -45.16
N LEU A 52 23.28 46.51 -45.76
CA LEU A 52 24.57 46.95 -45.19
C LEU A 52 24.62 48.47 -44.98
N GLN A 53 24.02 49.26 -45.88
CA GLN A 53 23.92 50.72 -45.70
C GLN A 53 22.95 51.11 -44.58
N ARG A 54 21.83 50.39 -44.41
CA ARG A 54 20.89 50.61 -43.30
C ARG A 54 21.54 50.31 -41.94
N VAL A 55 22.30 49.21 -41.84
CA VAL A 55 23.00 48.86 -40.60
C VAL A 55 24.18 49.81 -40.33
N LYS A 56 24.87 50.29 -41.36
CA LYS A 56 25.91 51.33 -41.23
C LYS A 56 25.38 52.69 -40.73
N ALA A 57 24.07 52.94 -40.86
CA ALA A 57 23.47 54.16 -40.32
C ALA A 57 23.36 54.13 -38.79
N LEU A 58 23.54 52.96 -38.16
CA LEU A 58 23.68 52.80 -36.71
C LEU A 58 25.13 53.02 -36.29
N ASN A 59 25.33 53.47 -35.05
CA ASN A 59 26.67 53.48 -34.46
C ASN A 59 27.05 52.03 -34.17
N LEU A 60 28.17 51.55 -34.72
CA LEU A 60 28.66 50.18 -34.53
C LEU A 60 30.01 50.25 -33.84
N SER A 61 30.18 49.46 -32.78
CA SER A 61 31.45 49.30 -32.06
C SER A 61 31.61 47.86 -31.55
N GLY A 62 32.80 47.54 -31.05
CA GLY A 62 33.12 46.27 -30.40
C GLY A 62 32.81 45.04 -31.26
N GLU A 63 32.24 44.00 -30.65
CA GLU A 63 31.88 42.74 -31.35
C GLU A 63 30.88 42.95 -32.50
N THR A 64 30.07 44.00 -32.44
CA THR A 64 29.09 44.32 -33.49
C THR A 64 29.80 44.86 -34.74
N GLN A 65 30.85 45.67 -34.56
CA GLN A 65 31.66 46.18 -35.65
C GLN A 65 32.47 45.06 -36.31
N ASP A 66 33.10 44.18 -35.53
CA ASP A 66 33.90 43.07 -36.05
C ASP A 66 33.06 42.14 -36.95
N LYS A 67 31.84 41.81 -36.52
CA LYS A 67 30.90 41.00 -37.32
C LYS A 67 30.45 41.74 -38.59
N PHE A 68 30.18 43.04 -38.49
CA PHE A 68 29.80 43.85 -39.65
C PHE A 68 30.93 43.95 -40.68
N GLU A 69 32.17 44.14 -40.24
CA GLU A 69 33.34 44.15 -41.11
C GLU A 69 33.55 42.79 -41.79
N HIS A 70 33.35 41.69 -41.06
CA HIS A 70 33.41 40.35 -41.63
C HIS A 70 32.34 40.10 -42.71
N TRP A 71 31.10 40.52 -42.49
CA TRP A 71 30.04 40.42 -43.50
C TRP A 71 30.34 41.27 -44.73
N LYS A 72 30.86 42.50 -44.52
CA LYS A 72 31.24 43.39 -45.61
C LYS A 72 32.41 42.83 -46.42
N GLU A 73 33.44 42.30 -45.77
CA GLU A 73 34.58 41.65 -46.43
C GLU A 73 34.14 40.42 -47.22
N THR A 74 33.25 39.60 -46.65
CA THR A 74 32.68 38.43 -47.34
C THR A 74 31.88 38.83 -48.57
N TRP A 75 31.05 39.87 -48.47
CA TRP A 75 30.31 40.41 -49.61
C TRP A 75 31.22 41.02 -50.69
N ASP A 76 32.26 41.77 -50.28
CA ASP A 76 33.24 42.33 -51.21
C ASP A 76 34.05 41.23 -51.91
N HIS A 77 34.40 40.16 -51.21
CA HIS A 77 35.05 38.97 -51.78
C HIS A 77 34.16 38.27 -52.82
N ILE A 78 32.87 38.11 -52.53
CA ILE A 78 31.89 37.54 -53.49
C ILE A 78 31.86 38.40 -54.76
N LEU A 79 31.77 39.73 -54.62
CA LEU A 79 31.68 40.65 -55.75
C LEU A 79 32.97 40.76 -56.58
N THR A 80 34.13 40.84 -55.92
CA THR A 80 35.41 41.16 -56.58
C THR A 80 36.19 39.95 -57.06
N ARG A 81 35.90 38.75 -56.53
CA ARG A 81 36.63 37.53 -56.86
C ARG A 81 35.73 36.44 -57.42
N GLU A 82 34.69 36.06 -56.68
CA GLU A 82 33.88 34.89 -57.05
C GLU A 82 32.96 35.16 -58.25
N LEU A 83 32.37 36.36 -58.36
CA LEU A 83 31.56 36.75 -59.52
C LEU A 83 32.36 36.88 -60.83
N PRO A 84 33.59 37.45 -60.83
CA PRO A 84 34.48 37.39 -61.99
C PRO A 84 34.96 35.99 -62.35
N ASP A 85 35.32 35.15 -61.35
CA ASP A 85 35.71 33.76 -61.58
C ASP A 85 34.56 33.00 -62.28
N ILE A 86 33.30 33.27 -61.91
CA ILE A 86 32.12 32.72 -62.60
C ILE A 86 32.04 33.17 -64.06
N GLU A 87 32.37 34.43 -64.40
CA GLU A 87 32.38 34.88 -65.82
C GLU A 87 33.42 34.11 -66.63
N GLU A 88 34.61 33.90 -66.06
CA GLU A 88 35.67 33.13 -66.72
C GLU A 88 35.22 31.68 -66.96
N TYR A 89 34.62 31.02 -65.96
CA TYR A 89 34.10 29.66 -66.13
C TYR A 89 32.93 29.55 -67.11
N LEU A 90 32.04 30.57 -67.16
CA LEU A 90 30.96 30.64 -68.14
C LEU A 90 31.51 30.82 -69.56
N PHE A 91 32.49 31.72 -69.73
CA PHE A 91 33.17 31.93 -71.01
C PHE A 91 33.91 30.67 -71.49
N ASP A 92 34.64 29.99 -70.60
CA ASP A 92 35.30 28.72 -70.90
C ASP A 92 34.30 27.61 -71.26
N ALA A 93 33.10 27.62 -70.65
CA ALA A 93 32.04 26.68 -70.97
C ALA A 93 31.45 26.94 -72.37
N GLU A 94 31.29 28.21 -72.77
CA GLU A 94 30.90 28.60 -74.13
C GLU A 94 31.95 28.18 -75.17
N GLU A 95 33.23 28.47 -74.93
CA GLU A 95 34.31 28.10 -75.85
C GLU A 95 34.43 26.56 -75.99
N ALA A 96 34.25 25.84 -74.88
CA ALA A 96 34.22 24.39 -74.90
C ALA A 96 32.99 23.84 -75.65
N ALA A 97 31.85 24.53 -75.61
CA ALA A 97 30.66 24.19 -76.38
C ALA A 97 30.91 24.36 -77.89
N ASP A 98 31.61 25.43 -78.29
CA ASP A 98 31.99 25.70 -79.68
C ASP A 98 32.97 24.66 -80.24
N ARG A 99 33.87 24.15 -79.41
CA ARG A 99 34.79 23.07 -79.75
C ARG A 99 34.18 21.66 -79.60
N PHE A 100 32.86 21.55 -79.39
CA PHE A 100 32.11 20.30 -79.15
C PHE A 100 32.63 19.45 -77.95
N ARG A 101 33.31 20.06 -76.97
CA ARG A 101 33.82 19.42 -75.75
C ARG A 101 32.78 19.44 -74.62
N ILE A 102 31.64 18.79 -74.85
CA ILE A 102 30.45 18.82 -73.99
C ILE A 102 30.74 18.42 -72.53
N LYS A 103 31.57 17.40 -72.30
CA LYS A 103 31.91 16.95 -70.93
C LYS A 103 32.67 18.00 -70.13
N TYR A 104 33.51 18.80 -70.79
CA TYR A 104 34.28 19.86 -70.14
C TYR A 104 33.38 21.07 -69.87
N ALA A 105 32.56 21.48 -70.83
CA ALA A 105 31.55 22.53 -70.64
C ALA A 105 30.60 22.23 -69.47
N ASN A 106 30.05 21.01 -69.41
CA ASN A 106 29.18 20.61 -68.29
C ASN A 106 29.90 20.59 -66.94
N LYS A 107 31.21 20.29 -66.90
CA LYS A 107 31.99 20.34 -65.67
C LYS A 107 32.14 21.79 -65.18
N ASN A 108 32.45 22.72 -66.08
CA ASN A 108 32.56 24.14 -65.75
C ASN A 108 31.21 24.71 -65.30
N LEU A 109 30.11 24.37 -65.98
CA LEU A 109 28.75 24.77 -65.57
C LEU A 109 28.37 24.22 -64.18
N ALA A 110 28.73 22.97 -63.86
CA ALA A 110 28.49 22.41 -62.54
C ALA A 110 29.32 23.10 -61.44
N THR A 111 30.56 23.50 -61.75
CA THR A 111 31.39 24.32 -60.85
C THR A 111 30.74 25.68 -60.61
N VAL A 112 30.27 26.35 -61.66
CA VAL A 112 29.55 27.64 -61.56
C VAL A 112 28.29 27.49 -60.71
N GLU A 113 27.48 26.47 -60.94
CA GLU A 113 26.28 26.18 -60.16
C GLU A 113 26.59 25.95 -58.68
N SER A 114 27.68 25.22 -58.37
CA SER A 114 28.12 25.01 -56.99
C SER A 114 28.59 26.31 -56.31
N ILE A 115 29.34 27.17 -57.02
CA ILE A 115 29.80 28.45 -56.49
C ILE A 115 28.61 29.39 -56.26
N LEU A 116 27.71 29.51 -57.24
CA LEU A 116 26.49 30.31 -57.10
C LEU A 116 25.60 29.84 -55.94
N THR A 117 25.42 28.53 -55.76
CA THR A 117 24.64 27.97 -54.65
C THR A 117 25.26 28.32 -53.29
N LYS A 118 26.59 28.13 -53.16
CA LYS A 118 27.31 28.49 -51.93
C LYS A 118 27.20 29.97 -51.62
N ASN A 119 27.36 30.83 -52.63
CA ASN A 119 27.28 32.27 -52.48
C ASN A 119 25.88 32.70 -52.09
N GLU A 120 24.85 32.08 -52.67
CA GLU A 120 23.47 32.32 -52.29
C GLU A 120 23.17 31.91 -50.83
N GLU A 121 23.70 30.78 -50.35
CA GLU A 121 23.60 30.40 -48.94
C GLU A 121 24.31 31.39 -48.02
N THR A 122 25.54 31.79 -48.35
CA THR A 122 26.29 32.80 -47.58
C THR A 122 25.55 34.14 -47.54
N ILE A 123 25.00 34.59 -48.66
CA ILE A 123 24.20 35.81 -48.75
C ILE A 123 22.96 35.72 -47.86
N LYS A 124 22.24 34.58 -47.89
CA LYS A 124 21.06 34.38 -47.02
C LYS A 124 21.43 34.43 -45.54
N THR A 125 22.55 33.84 -45.15
CA THR A 125 23.05 33.91 -43.77
C THR A 125 23.36 35.34 -43.37
N ILE A 126 24.09 36.09 -44.20
CA ILE A 126 24.42 37.50 -43.93
C ILE A 126 23.15 38.35 -43.77
N LEU A 127 22.18 38.22 -44.69
CA LEU A 127 20.92 38.96 -44.61
C LEU A 127 20.14 38.63 -43.33
N LYS A 128 20.08 37.35 -42.96
CA LYS A 128 19.42 36.92 -41.73
C LYS A 128 20.10 37.47 -40.48
N GLU A 129 21.43 37.44 -40.43
CA GLU A 129 22.18 37.97 -39.27
C GLU A 129 22.10 39.50 -39.18
N LEU A 130 22.02 40.21 -40.31
CA LEU A 130 21.75 41.65 -40.37
C LEU A 130 20.33 41.98 -39.89
N GLU A 131 19.32 41.20 -40.30
CA GLU A 131 17.93 41.34 -39.83
C GLU A 131 17.83 41.06 -38.33
N ASP A 132 18.46 39.98 -37.85
CA ASP A 132 18.53 39.63 -36.43
C ASP A 132 19.19 40.74 -35.59
N LEU A 133 20.20 41.43 -36.14
CA LEU A 133 20.84 42.57 -35.48
C LEU A 133 19.87 43.77 -35.38
N LEU A 134 19.18 44.12 -36.46
CA LEU A 134 18.19 45.20 -36.47
C LEU A 134 17.02 44.91 -35.54
N ASP A 135 16.54 43.67 -35.52
CA ASP A 135 15.50 43.24 -34.60
C ASP A 135 15.98 43.21 -33.15
N SER A 136 17.24 42.83 -32.90
CA SER A 136 17.80 42.83 -31.54
C SER A 136 17.89 44.22 -30.94
N GLU A 137 18.26 45.23 -31.73
CA GLU A 137 18.33 46.62 -31.29
C GLU A 137 16.95 47.12 -30.87
N LYS A 138 15.93 46.87 -31.71
CA LYS A 138 14.55 47.24 -31.45
C LYS A 138 13.98 46.52 -30.23
N GLN A 139 14.23 45.21 -30.11
CA GLN A 139 13.77 44.40 -28.98
C GLN A 139 14.43 44.82 -27.67
N SER A 140 15.73 45.11 -27.67
CA SER A 140 16.45 45.56 -26.48
C SER A 140 15.97 46.94 -26.00
N ARG A 141 15.68 47.88 -26.92
CA ARG A 141 15.05 49.16 -26.56
C ARG A 141 13.65 48.98 -25.99
N GLN A 142 12.82 48.15 -26.61
CA GLN A 142 11.48 47.89 -26.08
C GLN A 142 11.53 47.21 -24.71
N ALA A 143 12.46 46.27 -24.51
CA ALA A 143 12.63 45.59 -23.24
C ALA A 143 13.07 46.57 -22.14
N ILE A 144 14.01 47.49 -22.39
CA ILE A 144 14.40 48.48 -21.36
C ILE A 144 13.27 49.46 -21.03
N GLU A 145 12.44 49.83 -22.01
CA GLU A 145 11.24 50.65 -21.80
C GLU A 145 10.22 49.95 -20.91
N THR A 146 10.14 48.62 -20.96
CA THR A 146 9.29 47.84 -20.04
C THR A 146 9.91 47.63 -18.67
N VAL A 147 11.23 47.56 -18.58
CA VAL A 147 11.96 47.31 -17.32
C VAL A 147 12.03 48.55 -16.43
N THR A 148 12.21 49.74 -17.02
CA THR A 148 12.29 51.01 -16.29
C THR A 148 11.06 51.30 -15.39
N PRO A 149 9.80 51.12 -15.85
CA PRO A 149 8.64 51.30 -14.98
C PRO A 149 8.55 50.24 -13.87
N ILE A 150 8.96 49.00 -14.13
CA ILE A 150 8.98 47.92 -13.11
C ILE A 150 9.94 48.29 -11.97
N LEU A 151 11.15 48.79 -12.29
CA LEU A 151 12.08 49.29 -11.27
C LEU A 151 11.46 50.41 -10.42
N LYS A 152 10.76 51.36 -11.06
CA LYS A 152 10.08 52.47 -10.35
C LYS A 152 8.95 51.98 -9.47
N GLU A 153 8.19 50.99 -9.93
CA GLU A 153 7.11 50.37 -9.18
C GLU A 153 7.64 49.69 -7.91
N TRP A 154 8.68 48.85 -8.03
CA TRP A 154 9.29 48.20 -6.86
C TRP A 154 9.88 49.21 -5.88
N ARG A 155 10.50 50.27 -6.37
CA ARG A 155 11.00 51.36 -5.53
C ARG A 155 9.86 52.08 -4.80
N HIS A 156 8.73 52.30 -5.47
CA HIS A 156 7.54 52.88 -4.85
C HIS A 156 6.95 51.97 -3.78
N VAL A 157 6.80 50.68 -4.07
CA VAL A 157 6.32 49.66 -3.11
C VAL A 157 7.21 49.60 -1.87
N LEU A 158 8.53 49.66 -2.05
CA LEU A 158 9.49 49.68 -0.96
C LEU A 158 9.30 50.93 -0.07
N LEU A 159 9.15 52.11 -0.68
CA LEU A 159 8.96 53.38 0.04
C LEU A 159 7.61 53.46 0.77
N GLU A 160 6.52 53.00 0.16
CA GLU A 160 5.19 52.99 0.79
C GLU A 160 5.17 52.07 2.02
N ASN A 161 5.87 50.95 1.93
CA ASN A 161 5.86 49.89 2.94
C ASN A 161 7.13 49.87 3.80
N GLN A 162 7.85 50.99 3.92
CA GLN A 162 9.13 51.11 4.63
C GLN A 162 9.15 50.42 6.01
N HIS A 163 8.07 50.60 6.78
CA HIS A 163 7.93 50.04 8.13
C HIS A 163 7.87 48.49 8.18
N LEU A 164 7.55 47.82 7.08
CA LEU A 164 7.46 46.36 7.00
C LEU A 164 8.81 45.69 6.72
N TYR A 165 9.78 46.43 6.19
CA TYR A 165 11.09 45.89 5.81
C TYR A 165 12.18 46.10 6.87
N GLY A 166 11.98 47.03 7.80
CA GLY A 166 12.96 47.32 8.86
C GLY A 166 14.34 47.65 8.28
N SER A 167 15.41 47.05 8.81
CA SER A 167 16.77 47.27 8.32
C SER A 167 17.05 46.70 6.92
N ALA A 168 16.17 45.81 6.41
CA ALA A 168 16.33 45.17 5.10
C ALA A 168 16.00 46.10 3.92
N GLU A 169 15.33 47.23 4.18
CA GLU A 169 15.10 48.27 3.17
C GLU A 169 16.41 48.68 2.49
N ILE A 170 17.47 48.91 3.28
CA ILE A 170 18.80 49.31 2.79
C ILE A 170 19.38 48.28 1.83
N ARG A 171 19.09 46.99 2.04
CA ARG A 171 19.54 45.91 1.16
C ARG A 171 18.79 45.96 -0.17
N PHE A 172 17.46 46.07 -0.14
CA PHE A 172 16.65 46.14 -1.36
C PHE A 172 16.89 47.43 -2.14
N GLU A 173 17.09 48.56 -1.45
CA GLU A 173 17.45 49.83 -2.07
C GLU A 173 18.79 49.74 -2.81
N LYS A 174 19.82 49.13 -2.20
CA LYS A 174 21.10 48.88 -2.88
C LYS A 174 20.95 47.97 -4.11
N ALA A 175 20.15 46.92 -4.01
CA ALA A 175 19.90 46.03 -5.15
C ALA A 175 19.18 46.77 -6.29
N LEU A 176 18.20 47.62 -5.98
CA LEU A 176 17.52 48.46 -6.96
C LEU A 176 18.46 49.53 -7.56
N ASP A 177 19.40 50.06 -6.78
CA ASP A 177 20.43 50.99 -7.27
C ASP A 177 21.43 50.31 -8.22
N GLU A 178 21.85 49.07 -7.91
CA GLU A 178 22.70 48.26 -8.80
C GLU A 178 21.99 47.99 -10.13
N GLU A 179 20.70 47.66 -10.12
CA GLU A 179 19.91 47.51 -11.35
C GLU A 179 19.72 48.83 -12.10
N GLN A 180 19.59 49.95 -11.38
CA GLN A 180 19.55 51.27 -12.02
C GLN A 180 20.87 51.59 -12.73
N GLN A 181 22.01 51.29 -12.10
CA GLN A 181 23.34 51.43 -12.73
C GLN A 181 23.46 50.51 -13.95
N ALA A 182 22.95 49.28 -13.86
CA ALA A 182 22.95 48.35 -14.98
C ALA A 182 22.12 48.85 -16.18
N ILE A 183 21.02 49.58 -15.92
CA ILE A 183 20.24 50.25 -16.97
C ILE A 183 21.03 51.43 -17.59
N GLU A 184 21.76 52.20 -16.78
CA GLU A 184 22.62 53.29 -17.28
C GLU A 184 23.77 52.75 -18.14
N GLU A 185 24.39 51.64 -17.72
CA GLU A 185 25.40 50.91 -18.49
C GLU A 185 24.83 50.38 -19.81
N PHE A 186 23.58 49.91 -19.83
CA PHE A 186 22.91 49.53 -21.06
C PHE A 186 22.75 50.69 -22.04
N TYR A 187 22.35 51.89 -21.57
CA TYR A 187 22.26 53.06 -22.44
C TYR A 187 23.63 53.45 -22.99
N ALA A 188 24.68 53.40 -22.18
CA ALA A 188 26.05 53.63 -22.63
C ALA A 188 26.48 52.61 -23.71
N MET A 189 26.20 51.31 -23.52
CA MET A 189 26.49 50.26 -24.51
C MET A 189 25.70 50.46 -25.82
N CYS A 190 24.46 50.97 -25.73
CA CYS A 190 23.65 51.27 -26.92
C CYS A 190 24.15 52.50 -27.67
N ASP A 191 24.60 53.54 -26.96
CA ASP A 191 25.20 54.74 -27.54
C ASP A 191 26.56 54.45 -28.18
N ASP A 192 27.34 53.57 -27.55
CA ASP A 192 28.61 53.06 -28.07
C ASP A 192 28.43 52.11 -29.26
N GLY A 193 27.26 51.48 -29.42
CA GLY A 193 26.95 50.60 -30.56
C GLY A 193 27.23 49.11 -30.35
N ASN A 194 27.32 48.66 -29.09
CA ASN A 194 27.53 47.26 -28.69
C ASN A 194 26.20 46.53 -28.48
N TYR A 195 25.38 46.38 -29.53
CA TYR A 195 24.01 45.87 -29.41
C TYR A 195 23.89 44.41 -28.90
N PHE A 196 24.88 43.55 -29.20
CA PHE A 196 24.87 42.15 -28.74
C PHE A 196 25.06 42.02 -27.22
N GLU A 197 26.04 42.74 -26.66
CA GLU A 197 26.29 42.77 -25.22
C GLU A 197 25.13 43.43 -24.49
N ALA A 198 24.61 44.54 -25.05
CA ALA A 198 23.45 45.25 -24.53
C ALA A 198 22.23 44.32 -24.42
N ARG A 199 21.97 43.46 -25.40
CA ARG A 199 20.87 42.48 -25.34
C ARG A 199 21.03 41.49 -24.18
N GLN A 200 22.23 40.94 -23.99
CA GLN A 200 22.48 40.02 -22.88
C GLN A 200 22.36 40.74 -21.53
N HIS A 201 22.73 42.01 -21.47
CA HIS A 201 22.61 42.83 -20.28
C HIS A 201 21.14 43.05 -19.88
N VAL A 202 20.27 43.40 -20.84
CA VAL A 202 18.83 43.62 -20.57
C VAL A 202 18.15 42.35 -20.05
N GLU A 203 18.47 41.18 -20.62
CA GLU A 203 17.87 39.93 -20.15
C GLU A 203 18.29 39.62 -18.71
N LYS A 204 19.56 39.88 -18.35
CA LYS A 204 20.03 39.74 -16.96
C LYS A 204 19.31 40.69 -16.01
N ILE A 205 19.17 41.97 -16.38
CA ILE A 205 18.44 42.98 -15.60
C ILE A 205 17.00 42.52 -15.38
N LYS A 206 16.33 42.04 -16.44
CA LYS A 206 14.95 41.56 -16.36
C LYS A 206 14.79 40.41 -15.36
N VAL A 207 15.63 39.38 -15.46
CA VAL A 207 15.61 38.23 -14.54
C VAL A 207 15.93 38.65 -13.11
N SER A 208 16.90 39.56 -12.93
CA SER A 208 17.27 40.10 -11.63
C SER A 208 16.11 40.87 -11.00
N LEU A 209 15.44 41.75 -11.75
CA LEU A 209 14.30 42.53 -11.27
C LEU A 209 13.07 41.66 -10.97
N GLU A 210 12.80 40.63 -11.76
CA GLU A 210 11.77 39.64 -11.44
C GLU A 210 12.07 38.94 -10.10
N THR A 211 13.33 38.56 -9.89
CA THR A 211 13.78 37.94 -8.62
C THR A 211 13.67 38.89 -7.44
N ILE A 212 14.10 40.15 -7.60
CA ILE A 212 14.00 41.20 -6.58
C ILE A 212 12.54 41.48 -6.26
N GLY A 213 11.67 41.58 -7.27
CA GLY A 213 10.23 41.79 -7.09
C GLY A 213 9.58 40.69 -6.26
N LEU A 214 9.83 39.42 -6.59
CA LEU A 214 9.35 38.29 -5.79
C LEU A 214 9.81 38.38 -4.32
N ARG A 215 11.07 38.77 -4.09
CA ARG A 215 11.61 38.93 -2.74
C ARG A 215 11.00 40.12 -2.01
N ILE A 216 10.73 41.24 -2.68
CA ILE A 216 10.05 42.40 -2.10
C ILE A 216 8.63 42.02 -1.66
N ASP A 217 7.91 41.21 -2.44
CA ASP A 217 6.57 40.76 -2.07
C ASP A 217 6.55 39.72 -0.92
N GLU A 218 7.50 38.77 -0.91
CA GLU A 218 7.56 37.71 0.11
C GLU A 218 8.10 38.18 1.46
N PHE A 219 9.03 39.14 1.45
CA PHE A 219 9.76 39.56 2.64
C PHE A 219 8.85 40.12 3.76
N PRO A 220 7.86 41.00 3.50
CA PRO A 220 6.98 41.51 4.55
C PRO A 220 6.21 40.42 5.29
N LEU A 221 5.76 39.40 4.56
CA LEU A 221 5.05 38.26 5.13
C LEU A 221 5.98 37.46 6.04
N LEU A 222 7.20 37.18 5.56
CA LEU A 222 8.23 36.48 6.31
C LEU A 222 8.65 37.25 7.56
N TYR A 223 8.92 38.54 7.42
CA TYR A 223 9.37 39.41 8.48
C TYR A 223 8.31 39.52 9.58
N LYS A 224 7.03 39.68 9.21
CA LYS A 224 5.91 39.68 10.16
C LYS A 224 5.80 38.37 10.92
N LYS A 225 5.94 37.23 10.23
CA LYS A 225 5.94 35.91 10.88
C LYS A 225 7.06 35.78 11.90
N MET A 226 8.28 36.20 11.56
CA MET A 226 9.44 36.08 12.46
C MET A 226 9.45 37.08 13.60
N THR A 227 8.96 38.30 13.40
CA THR A 227 9.01 39.37 14.41
C THR A 227 7.83 39.36 15.35
N ARG A 228 6.67 38.86 14.93
CA ARG A 228 5.45 38.90 15.73
C ARG A 228 4.87 37.52 15.98
N ASP A 229 4.52 36.78 14.93
CA ASP A 229 3.69 35.58 15.08
C ASP A 229 4.47 34.45 15.80
N LEU A 230 5.72 34.19 15.42
CA LEU A 230 6.54 33.13 16.03
C LEU A 230 6.99 33.46 17.47
N PRO A 231 7.42 34.68 17.81
CA PRO A 231 7.64 35.09 19.20
C PRO A 231 6.38 34.98 20.07
N GLU A 232 5.22 35.37 19.54
CA GLU A 232 3.94 35.27 20.24
C GLU A 232 3.61 33.80 20.54
N GLN A 233 3.71 32.91 19.54
CA GLN A 233 3.53 31.46 19.73
C GLN A 233 4.51 30.87 20.75
N ILE A 234 5.79 31.26 20.72
CA ILE A 234 6.76 30.78 21.72
C ILE A 234 6.39 31.28 23.13
N GLN A 235 5.93 32.52 23.27
CA GLN A 235 5.51 33.06 24.56
C GLN A 235 4.22 32.40 25.06
N GLU A 236 3.25 32.17 24.18
CA GLU A 236 2.04 31.40 24.47
C GLU A 236 2.39 29.99 24.94
N LEU A 237 3.26 29.26 24.23
CA LEU A 237 3.74 27.95 24.64
C LEU A 237 4.43 27.98 26.00
N LYS A 238 5.31 28.95 26.25
CA LYS A 238 5.97 29.11 27.56
C LYS A 238 4.97 29.36 28.68
N ASN A 239 3.93 30.15 28.42
CA ASN A 239 2.88 30.43 29.40
C ASN A 239 2.00 29.20 29.61
N GLY A 240 1.61 28.51 28.54
CA GLY A 240 0.87 27.26 28.59
C GLY A 240 1.61 26.17 29.38
N ILE A 241 2.91 25.97 29.12
CA ILE A 241 3.74 25.02 29.88
C ILE A 241 3.79 25.39 31.38
N LYS A 242 3.90 26.69 31.72
CA LYS A 242 3.88 27.14 33.13
C LYS A 242 2.52 26.96 33.78
N GLU A 243 1.43 27.20 33.05
CA GLU A 243 0.06 27.00 33.53
C GLU A 243 -0.21 25.51 33.75
N MET A 244 0.17 24.67 32.80
CA MET A 244 0.13 23.23 32.95
C MET A 244 0.97 22.77 34.16
N LYS A 245 2.15 23.36 34.40
CA LYS A 245 2.92 23.06 35.62
C LYS A 245 2.17 23.44 36.91
N ARG A 246 1.45 24.57 36.92
CA ARG A 246 0.63 24.99 38.07
C ARG A 246 -0.57 24.08 38.29
N GLU A 247 -1.18 23.60 37.22
CA GLU A 247 -2.26 22.62 37.25
C GLU A 247 -1.77 21.19 37.54
N GLY A 248 -0.47 21.01 37.79
CA GLY A 248 0.13 19.75 38.22
C GLY A 248 0.47 18.78 37.08
N TYR A 249 0.48 19.22 35.82
CA TYR A 249 0.90 18.38 34.70
C TYR A 249 2.38 18.03 34.78
N ARG A 250 2.70 16.77 34.48
CA ARG A 250 4.03 16.16 34.63
C ARG A 250 4.75 16.10 33.29
N ILE A 251 5.01 17.29 32.75
CA ILE A 251 5.74 17.48 31.50
C ILE A 251 7.22 17.68 31.84
N ASN A 252 8.13 17.18 30.99
CA ASN A 252 9.56 17.51 31.03
C ASN A 252 9.78 18.99 30.64
N ASP A 253 9.39 19.87 31.54
CA ASP A 253 9.33 21.31 31.36
C ASP A 253 10.72 21.92 31.17
N ASP A 254 11.74 21.42 31.86
CA ASP A 254 13.10 21.95 31.74
C ASP A 254 13.65 21.81 30.32
N VAL A 255 13.46 20.65 29.66
CA VAL A 255 13.94 20.41 28.29
C VAL A 255 13.19 21.29 27.29
N LEU A 256 11.85 21.31 27.35
CA LEU A 256 11.02 22.10 26.43
C LEU A 256 11.24 23.61 26.61
N LEU A 257 11.39 24.09 27.84
CA LEU A 257 11.68 25.50 28.11
C LEU A 257 13.09 25.89 27.66
N THR A 258 14.09 24.99 27.74
CA THR A 258 15.41 25.25 27.16
C THR A 258 15.35 25.32 25.63
N GLU A 259 14.63 24.39 25.00
CA GLU A 259 14.46 24.35 23.54
C GLU A 259 13.77 25.62 23.02
N LEU A 260 12.68 26.06 23.67
CA LEU A 260 11.98 27.32 23.33
C LEU A 260 12.83 28.57 23.56
N ARG A 261 13.78 28.56 24.50
CA ARG A 261 14.74 29.65 24.69
C ARG A 261 15.81 29.67 23.60
N ASP A 262 16.27 28.50 23.17
CA ASP A 262 17.26 28.41 22.12
C ASP A 262 16.67 28.77 20.75
N MET A 263 15.40 28.39 20.48
CA MET A 263 14.65 28.87 19.32
C MET A 263 14.50 30.40 19.30
N GLU A 264 14.21 31.04 20.44
CA GLU A 264 14.18 32.52 20.52
C GLU A 264 15.54 33.18 20.25
N LYS A 265 16.64 32.57 20.70
CA LYS A 265 17.99 33.09 20.41
C LYS A 265 18.29 32.97 18.92
N GLN A 266 18.02 31.80 18.33
CA GLN A 266 18.19 31.55 16.91
C GLN A 266 17.34 32.51 16.07
N LEU A 267 16.08 32.73 16.46
CA LEU A 267 15.19 33.68 15.81
C LEU A 267 15.81 35.09 15.73
N LYS A 268 16.40 35.59 16.82
CA LYS A 268 17.09 36.90 16.81
C LYS A 268 18.28 36.92 15.88
N THR A 269 19.05 35.83 15.82
CA THR A 269 20.18 35.70 14.88
C THR A 269 19.70 35.70 13.44
N TYR A 270 18.64 34.95 13.13
CA TYR A 270 18.09 34.83 11.78
C TYR A 270 17.39 36.10 11.30
N ILE A 271 16.69 36.83 12.18
CA ILE A 271 16.15 38.16 11.86
C ILE A 271 17.29 39.09 11.43
N SER A 272 18.40 39.11 12.18
CA SER A 272 19.56 39.94 11.81
C SER A 272 20.25 39.48 10.52
N GLN A 273 20.22 38.18 10.20
CA GLN A 273 20.78 37.64 8.96
C GLN A 273 19.92 37.98 7.75
N ILE A 274 18.60 37.80 7.83
CA ILE A 274 17.64 38.16 6.78
C ILE A 274 17.68 39.67 6.46
N GLU A 275 17.87 40.50 7.48
CA GLU A 275 18.03 41.94 7.32
C GLU A 275 19.30 42.31 6.53
N GLN A 276 20.35 41.47 6.57
CA GLN A 276 21.63 41.74 5.91
C GLN A 276 21.77 41.02 4.56
N LYS A 277 21.22 39.80 4.42
CA LYS A 277 21.42 38.95 3.25
C LYS A 277 20.25 37.97 3.07
N ASP A 278 19.94 37.64 1.81
CA ASP A 278 19.06 36.50 1.52
C ASP A 278 19.83 35.20 1.75
N GLU A 279 19.42 34.42 2.74
CA GLU A 279 19.93 33.07 2.93
C GLU A 279 18.76 32.07 2.88
N PRO A 280 18.78 31.10 1.93
CA PRO A 280 17.71 30.11 1.81
C PRO A 280 17.57 29.26 3.08
N ALA A 281 18.67 29.10 3.83
CA ALA A 281 18.69 28.38 5.12
C ALA A 281 17.70 28.94 6.15
N VAL A 282 17.33 30.21 6.05
CA VAL A 282 16.40 30.81 7.02
C VAL A 282 14.95 30.39 6.75
N TYR A 283 14.59 30.13 5.50
CA TYR A 283 13.29 29.58 5.13
C TYR A 283 13.14 28.14 5.63
N ASP A 284 14.18 27.31 5.42
CA ASP A 284 14.21 25.93 5.89
C ASP A 284 14.13 25.86 7.42
N TRP A 285 14.86 26.74 8.11
CA TRP A 285 14.82 26.82 9.57
C TRP A 285 13.46 27.31 10.07
N LEU A 286 12.84 28.29 9.42
CA LEU A 286 11.51 28.79 9.80
C LEU A 286 10.48 27.66 9.75
N GLN A 287 10.46 26.89 8.66
CA GLN A 287 9.53 25.78 8.52
C GLN A 287 9.79 24.71 9.58
N ALA A 288 11.05 24.34 9.81
CA ALA A 288 11.40 23.40 10.87
C ALA A 288 11.00 23.89 12.27
N ALA A 289 11.10 25.20 12.53
CA ALA A 289 10.68 25.80 13.79
C ALA A 289 9.14 25.79 13.94
N GLU A 290 8.39 26.12 12.89
CA GLU A 290 6.92 26.03 12.88
C GLU A 290 6.44 24.59 13.12
N ASP A 291 7.03 23.61 12.41
CA ASP A 291 6.72 22.19 12.59
C ASP A 291 7.02 21.74 14.03
N ARG A 292 8.16 22.16 14.58
CA ARG A 292 8.55 21.82 15.95
C ARG A 292 7.63 22.44 16.99
N ILE A 293 7.21 23.69 16.82
CA ILE A 293 6.22 24.35 17.67
C ILE A 293 4.90 23.57 17.65
N GLN A 294 4.44 23.16 16.46
CA GLN A 294 3.22 22.36 16.31
C GLN A 294 3.32 20.98 16.99
N GLU A 295 4.46 20.31 16.88
CA GLU A 295 4.73 19.06 17.61
C GLU A 295 4.61 19.23 19.13
N ILE A 296 5.17 20.33 19.67
CA ILE A 296 5.07 20.64 21.10
C ILE A 296 3.61 20.83 21.49
N TYR A 297 2.82 21.59 20.72
CA TYR A 297 1.38 21.74 20.99
C TYR A 297 0.65 20.39 21.02
N VAL A 298 0.89 19.51 20.04
CA VAL A 298 0.26 18.19 19.98
C VAL A 298 0.65 17.33 21.18
N MET A 299 1.92 17.40 21.62
CA MET A 299 2.37 16.69 22.82
C MET A 299 1.65 17.19 24.08
N LEU A 300 1.54 18.50 24.25
CA LEU A 300 0.83 19.11 25.38
C LEU A 300 -0.66 18.78 25.36
N GLU A 301 -1.30 18.79 24.19
CA GLU A 301 -2.71 18.44 24.05
C GLU A 301 -2.96 16.96 24.39
N LYS A 302 -2.07 16.05 23.97
CA LYS A 302 -2.16 14.63 24.33
C LYS A 302 -2.05 14.44 25.84
N GLU A 303 -1.14 15.17 26.49
CA GLU A 303 -0.99 15.13 27.95
C GLU A 303 -2.22 15.67 28.68
N ALA A 304 -2.80 16.77 28.19
CA ALA A 304 -4.05 17.32 28.70
C ALA A 304 -5.21 16.31 28.61
N LYS A 305 -5.37 15.67 27.45
CA LYS A 305 -6.38 14.62 27.23
C LYS A 305 -6.11 13.39 28.09
N ALA A 306 -4.85 13.00 28.28
CA ALA A 306 -4.49 11.85 29.10
C ALA A 306 -4.85 12.06 30.58
N LYS A 307 -4.59 13.26 31.13
CA LYS A 307 -5.01 13.62 32.50
C LYS A 307 -6.53 13.56 32.65
N HIS A 308 -7.28 14.19 31.76
CA HIS A 308 -8.75 14.17 31.82
C HIS A 308 -9.31 12.75 31.70
N TYR A 309 -8.71 11.92 30.85
CA TYR A 309 -9.09 10.51 30.74
C TYR A 309 -8.84 9.74 32.05
N LEU A 310 -7.68 9.94 32.67
CA LEU A 310 -7.35 9.31 33.95
C LEU A 310 -8.31 9.76 35.06
N GLU A 311 -8.57 11.06 35.21
CA GLU A 311 -9.49 11.57 36.23
C GLU A 311 -10.90 10.96 36.11
N ASN A 312 -11.41 10.76 34.88
CA ASN A 312 -12.75 10.20 34.69
C ASN A 312 -12.83 8.67 34.84
N HIS A 313 -11.77 7.94 34.49
CA HIS A 313 -11.82 6.46 34.43
C HIS A 313 -11.09 5.78 35.59
N MET A 314 -10.32 6.51 36.39
CA MET A 314 -9.63 5.96 37.55
C MET A 314 -10.58 5.52 38.65
N ASP A 315 -11.57 6.34 38.98
CA ASP A 315 -12.55 6.00 40.01
C ASP A 315 -13.35 4.75 39.59
N GLN A 316 -13.80 4.71 38.33
CA GLN A 316 -14.49 3.55 37.76
C GLN A 316 -13.61 2.29 37.77
N PHE A 317 -12.33 2.41 37.37
CA PHE A 317 -11.41 1.28 37.39
C PHE A 317 -11.16 0.77 38.81
N THR A 318 -11.08 1.66 39.80
CA THR A 318 -10.91 1.30 41.22
C THR A 318 -12.13 0.52 41.72
N GLU A 319 -13.35 1.01 41.44
CA GLU A 319 -14.59 0.32 41.76
C GLU A 319 -14.68 -1.05 41.06
N ASP A 320 -14.30 -1.12 39.78
CA ASP A 320 -14.34 -2.36 39.00
C ASP A 320 -13.35 -3.43 39.50
N VAL A 321 -12.15 -3.03 39.92
CA VAL A 321 -11.15 -3.94 40.51
C VAL A 321 -11.62 -4.41 41.88
N GLN A 322 -12.17 -3.50 42.70
CA GLN A 322 -12.69 -3.87 44.02
C GLN A 322 -13.87 -4.84 43.89
N ALA A 323 -14.82 -4.58 42.99
CA ALA A 323 -15.95 -5.47 42.73
C ALA A 323 -15.48 -6.85 42.25
N ALA A 324 -14.48 -6.91 41.36
CA ALA A 324 -13.90 -8.16 40.90
C ALA A 324 -13.20 -8.94 42.03
N SER A 325 -12.51 -8.24 42.94
CA SER A 325 -11.88 -8.84 44.13
C SER A 325 -12.94 -9.42 45.08
N GLU A 326 -14.01 -8.67 45.35
CA GLU A 326 -15.13 -9.14 46.18
C GLU A 326 -15.81 -10.39 45.56
N ASP A 327 -16.07 -10.39 44.24
CA ASP A 327 -16.63 -11.54 43.52
C ASP A 327 -15.69 -12.76 43.54
N PHE A 328 -14.37 -12.53 43.48
CA PHE A 328 -13.38 -13.60 43.55
C PHE A 328 -13.32 -14.23 44.94
N VAL A 329 -13.43 -13.44 46.01
CA VAL A 329 -13.49 -13.95 47.40
C VAL A 329 -14.71 -14.85 47.61
N LEU A 330 -15.87 -14.45 47.08
CA LEU A 330 -17.07 -15.31 47.13
C LEU A 330 -16.84 -16.64 46.40
N THR A 331 -16.16 -16.58 45.25
CA THR A 331 -15.85 -17.78 44.46
C THR A 331 -14.80 -18.66 45.15
N ASP A 332 -13.82 -18.07 45.85
CA ASP A 332 -12.86 -18.80 46.70
C ASP A 332 -13.58 -19.56 47.83
N GLU A 333 -14.54 -18.93 48.51
CA GLU A 333 -15.38 -19.62 49.50
C GLU A 333 -16.18 -20.77 48.87
N GLU A 334 -16.80 -20.54 47.71
CA GLU A 334 -17.51 -21.59 46.95
C GLU A 334 -16.56 -22.75 46.59
N VAL A 335 -15.37 -22.47 46.06
CA VAL A 335 -14.37 -23.48 45.69
C VAL A 335 -13.90 -24.27 46.92
N LYS A 336 -13.66 -23.63 48.06
CA LYS A 336 -13.30 -24.32 49.31
C LYS A 336 -14.40 -25.27 49.78
N THR A 337 -15.67 -24.88 49.68
CA THR A 337 -16.79 -25.79 50.00
C THR A 337 -16.88 -26.95 49.00
N LEU A 338 -16.56 -26.70 47.73
CA LEU A 338 -16.56 -27.72 46.70
C LEU A 338 -15.40 -28.69 46.85
N GLN A 339 -14.19 -28.24 47.22
CA GLN A 339 -13.05 -29.12 47.53
C GLN A 339 -13.35 -30.13 48.64
N GLN A 340 -14.25 -29.78 49.58
CA GLN A 340 -14.69 -30.72 50.62
C GLN A 340 -15.65 -31.79 50.10
N THR A 341 -16.37 -31.50 49.01
CA THR A 341 -17.44 -32.35 48.47
C THR A 341 -17.01 -33.12 47.21
N TYR A 342 -16.14 -32.53 46.39
CA TYR A 342 -15.69 -33.03 45.10
C TYR A 342 -14.16 -33.02 45.03
N LEU A 343 -13.60 -34.02 44.36
CA LEU A 343 -12.20 -34.03 43.98
C LEU A 343 -12.10 -33.26 42.67
N LEU A 344 -11.72 -31.97 42.75
CA LEU A 344 -11.44 -31.17 41.56
C LEU A 344 -10.28 -31.79 40.77
N GLU A 345 -10.42 -31.84 39.45
CA GLU A 345 -9.36 -32.33 38.58
C GLU A 345 -8.16 -31.37 38.65
N GLY A 346 -6.94 -31.89 38.42
CA GLY A 346 -5.72 -31.07 38.53
C GLY A 346 -5.73 -29.84 37.61
N SER A 347 -6.38 -29.94 36.45
CA SER A 347 -6.57 -28.81 35.52
C SER A 347 -7.41 -27.67 36.12
N ASP A 348 -8.45 -27.98 36.88
CA ASP A 348 -9.39 -26.98 37.39
C ASP A 348 -8.78 -26.22 38.57
N LEU A 349 -7.97 -26.91 39.38
CA LEU A 349 -7.14 -26.31 40.43
C LEU A 349 -6.05 -25.41 39.84
N GLU A 350 -5.40 -25.83 38.75
CA GLU A 350 -4.41 -24.99 38.05
C GLU A 350 -5.05 -23.72 37.46
N LEU A 351 -6.24 -23.83 36.86
CA LEU A 351 -6.99 -22.66 36.38
C LEU A 351 -7.34 -21.71 37.52
N TYR A 352 -7.79 -22.24 38.65
CA TYR A 352 -8.08 -21.44 39.84
C TYR A 352 -6.83 -20.73 40.39
N GLU A 353 -5.70 -21.44 40.55
CA GLU A 353 -4.44 -20.83 41.01
C GLU A 353 -3.94 -19.75 40.04
N ASN A 354 -4.16 -19.93 38.75
CA ASN A 354 -3.78 -18.93 37.75
C ASN A 354 -4.67 -17.70 37.84
N LEU A 355 -5.98 -17.87 38.06
CA LEU A 355 -6.91 -16.76 38.32
C LEU A 355 -6.55 -16.01 39.61
N GLU A 356 -6.19 -16.72 40.69
CA GLU A 356 -5.74 -16.10 41.94
C GLU A 356 -4.47 -15.27 41.74
N LYS A 357 -3.46 -15.84 41.07
CA LYS A 357 -2.21 -15.11 40.72
C LYS A 357 -2.50 -13.90 39.84
N TRP A 358 -3.44 -14.02 38.89
CA TRP A 358 -3.81 -12.91 38.01
C TRP A 358 -4.54 -11.80 38.77
N MET A 359 -5.45 -12.14 39.69
CA MET A 359 -6.10 -11.17 40.56
C MET A 359 -5.08 -10.41 41.42
N HIS A 360 -4.15 -11.12 42.08
CA HIS A 360 -3.11 -10.47 42.86
C HIS A 360 -2.19 -9.58 42.02
N GLN A 361 -1.92 -9.99 40.77
CA GLN A 361 -1.15 -9.16 39.85
C GLN A 361 -1.94 -7.90 39.46
N LEU A 362 -3.25 -8.01 39.17
CA LEU A 362 -4.12 -6.86 38.90
C LEU A 362 -4.23 -5.90 40.10
N GLU A 363 -4.37 -6.42 41.32
CA GLU A 363 -4.38 -5.61 42.54
C GLU A 363 -3.03 -4.91 42.77
N LYS A 364 -1.92 -5.62 42.52
CA LYS A 364 -0.58 -5.04 42.60
C LYS A 364 -0.39 -3.94 41.55
N ASP A 365 -0.82 -4.17 40.32
CA ASP A 365 -0.69 -3.21 39.23
C ASP A 365 -1.60 -2.00 39.44
N HIS A 366 -2.80 -2.21 40.00
CA HIS A 366 -3.68 -1.14 40.47
C HIS A 366 -3.03 -0.30 41.57
N ASN A 367 -2.47 -0.94 42.60
CA ASN A 367 -1.74 -0.24 43.66
C ASN A 367 -0.49 0.49 43.14
N GLN A 368 0.21 -0.10 42.16
CA GLN A 368 1.32 0.56 41.48
C GLN A 368 0.85 1.80 40.72
N LEU A 369 -0.28 1.72 40.00
CA LEU A 369 -0.87 2.88 39.33
C LEU A 369 -1.24 4.00 40.32
N LEU A 370 -1.88 3.66 41.45
CA LEU A 370 -2.19 4.64 42.50
C LEU A 370 -0.92 5.27 43.10
N ASN A 371 0.12 4.46 43.36
CA ASN A 371 1.40 4.95 43.86
C ASN A 371 2.16 5.78 42.81
N SER A 372 2.05 5.44 41.53
CA SER A 372 2.61 6.21 40.41
C SER A 372 1.86 7.51 40.19
N LEU A 373 0.55 7.56 40.45
CA LEU A 373 -0.21 8.80 40.52
C LEU A 373 0.21 9.66 41.72
N ALA A 374 0.61 9.06 42.84
CA ALA A 374 1.14 9.80 43.98
C ALA A 374 2.61 10.25 43.78
N SER A 375 3.43 9.49 43.06
CA SER A 375 4.86 9.77 42.85
C SER A 375 5.10 10.61 41.59
N VAL A 376 5.98 11.61 41.68
CA VAL A 376 6.11 12.72 40.72
C VAL A 376 6.74 12.35 39.36
N ASN A 377 7.20 11.11 39.16
CA ASN A 377 8.17 10.79 38.10
C ASN A 377 7.60 10.29 36.75
N GLN A 378 6.30 9.98 36.63
CA GLN A 378 5.72 9.43 35.39
C GLN A 378 4.75 10.40 34.69
N THR A 379 4.86 10.48 33.35
CA THR A 379 4.01 11.26 32.45
C THR A 379 2.59 10.67 32.37
N TYR A 380 1.55 11.51 32.27
CA TYR A 380 0.15 11.07 32.26
C TYR A 380 -0.17 10.21 31.04
N LEU A 381 0.47 10.44 29.89
CA LEU A 381 0.32 9.58 28.71
C LEU A 381 0.68 8.12 28.99
N SER A 382 1.79 7.87 29.67
CA SER A 382 2.22 6.49 30.02
C SER A 382 1.26 5.84 31.03
N LEU A 383 0.75 6.62 31.98
CA LEU A 383 -0.25 6.14 32.94
C LEU A 383 -1.57 5.79 32.27
N LYS A 384 -1.98 6.57 31.25
CA LYS A 384 -3.15 6.25 30.44
C LYS A 384 -2.97 4.91 29.71
N GLU A 385 -1.84 4.69 29.07
CA GLU A 385 -1.58 3.43 28.37
C GLU A 385 -1.60 2.22 29.33
N GLN A 386 -0.99 2.37 30.52
CA GLN A 386 -1.05 1.35 31.56
C GLN A 386 -2.47 1.10 32.06
N LEU A 387 -3.29 2.15 32.22
CA LEU A 387 -4.69 1.99 32.58
C LEU A 387 -5.47 1.24 31.50
N GLU A 388 -5.30 1.57 30.23
CA GLU A 388 -6.00 0.89 29.13
C GLU A 388 -5.62 -0.59 29.06
N LEU A 389 -4.35 -0.92 29.27
CA LEU A 389 -3.88 -2.31 29.38
C LEU A 389 -4.54 -3.02 30.56
N ASN A 390 -4.50 -2.42 31.75
CA ASN A 390 -5.06 -3.02 32.97
C ASN A 390 -6.59 -3.17 32.88
N GLN A 391 -7.29 -2.24 32.22
CA GLN A 391 -8.73 -2.38 31.91
C GLN A 391 -8.99 -3.54 30.94
N GLY A 392 -8.12 -3.73 29.94
CA GLY A 392 -8.18 -4.87 29.04
C GLY A 392 -7.99 -6.20 29.77
N ASP A 393 -7.00 -6.26 30.66
CA ASP A 393 -6.72 -7.45 31.46
C ASP A 393 -7.83 -7.73 32.48
N LEU A 394 -8.41 -6.70 33.10
CA LEU A 394 -9.56 -6.84 33.99
C LEU A 394 -10.79 -7.41 33.26
N LYS A 395 -11.03 -6.99 32.01
CA LYS A 395 -12.14 -7.55 31.20
C LYS A 395 -11.93 -9.03 30.91
N LYS A 396 -10.74 -9.42 30.46
CA LYS A 396 -10.41 -10.83 30.21
C LYS A 396 -10.49 -11.66 31.49
N PHE A 397 -10.03 -11.10 32.61
CA PHE A 397 -10.17 -11.73 33.91
C PHE A 397 -11.64 -11.95 34.28
N LYS A 398 -12.51 -10.94 34.12
CA LYS A 398 -13.96 -11.06 34.37
C LYS A 398 -14.59 -12.15 33.48
N GLU A 399 -14.22 -12.23 32.21
CA GLU A 399 -14.69 -13.28 31.29
C GLU A 399 -14.25 -14.68 31.75
N SER A 400 -12.96 -14.89 32.01
CA SER A 400 -12.45 -16.17 32.51
C SER A 400 -13.02 -16.55 33.88
N HIS A 401 -13.29 -15.58 34.75
CA HIS A 401 -13.92 -15.80 36.04
C HIS A 401 -15.38 -16.28 35.89
N VAL A 402 -16.14 -15.71 34.95
CA VAL A 402 -17.50 -16.17 34.64
C VAL A 402 -17.47 -17.58 34.07
N GLU A 403 -16.56 -17.88 33.14
CA GLU A 403 -16.39 -19.24 32.59
C GLU A 403 -16.07 -20.26 33.68
N PHE A 404 -15.16 -19.94 34.60
CA PHE A 404 -14.84 -20.79 35.74
C PHE A 404 -16.04 -20.99 36.66
N ARG A 405 -16.80 -19.94 36.98
CA ARG A 405 -18.05 -20.07 37.76
C ARG A 405 -19.07 -20.97 37.09
N ASP A 406 -19.20 -20.90 35.77
CA ASP A 406 -20.12 -21.75 35.02
C ASP A 406 -19.66 -23.21 35.00
N GLN A 407 -18.35 -23.49 34.89
CA GLN A 407 -17.78 -24.83 35.06
C GLN A 407 -18.04 -25.38 36.46
N VAL A 408 -17.83 -24.56 37.49
CA VAL A 408 -18.12 -24.94 38.88
C VAL A 408 -19.60 -25.29 39.07
N ARG A 409 -20.51 -24.54 38.45
CA ARG A 409 -21.95 -24.84 38.48
C ARG A 409 -22.29 -26.10 37.70
N SER A 410 -21.60 -26.38 36.59
CA SER A 410 -21.84 -27.59 35.80
C SER A 410 -21.56 -28.86 36.61
N ILE A 411 -20.51 -28.90 37.43
CA ILE A 411 -20.19 -30.06 38.29
C ILE A 411 -21.39 -30.51 39.14
N ARG A 412 -22.14 -29.56 39.73
CA ARG A 412 -23.34 -29.87 40.51
C ARG A 412 -24.50 -30.36 39.64
N SER A 413 -24.66 -29.77 38.46
CA SER A 413 -25.68 -30.21 37.49
C SER A 413 -25.38 -31.61 36.97
N ASP A 414 -24.12 -31.89 36.66
CA ASP A 414 -23.61 -33.14 36.12
C ASP A 414 -23.77 -34.28 37.14
N GLU A 415 -23.59 -34.02 38.43
CA GLU A 415 -23.89 -35.00 39.48
C GLU A 415 -25.38 -35.39 39.50
N LEU A 416 -26.27 -34.39 39.39
CA LEU A 416 -27.71 -34.62 39.41
C LEU A 416 -28.16 -35.39 38.16
N GLU A 417 -27.62 -35.04 37.00
CA GLU A 417 -27.85 -35.77 35.75
C GLU A 417 -27.29 -37.20 35.82
N ALA A 418 -26.07 -37.37 36.33
CA ALA A 418 -25.45 -38.67 36.53
C ALA A 418 -26.33 -39.60 37.38
N LYS A 419 -26.87 -39.10 38.51
CA LYS A 419 -27.80 -39.85 39.36
C LYS A 419 -29.07 -40.26 38.61
N GLN A 420 -29.63 -39.37 37.79
CA GLN A 420 -30.82 -39.69 36.98
C GLN A 420 -30.51 -40.76 35.92
N VAL A 421 -29.37 -40.63 35.22
CA VAL A 421 -28.97 -41.60 34.17
C VAL A 421 -28.77 -42.99 34.78
N VAL A 422 -28.11 -43.09 35.93
CA VAL A 422 -27.92 -44.39 36.62
C VAL A 422 -29.27 -45.01 37.00
N GLU A 423 -30.22 -44.22 37.53
CA GLU A 423 -31.56 -44.71 37.86
C GLU A 423 -32.35 -45.17 36.62
N THR A 424 -32.27 -44.43 35.52
CA THR A 424 -32.95 -44.82 34.26
C THR A 424 -32.37 -46.12 33.69
N LYS A 425 -31.04 -46.27 33.66
CA LYS A 425 -30.39 -47.49 33.14
C LYS A 425 -30.59 -48.68 34.07
N LYS A 426 -30.64 -48.47 35.39
CA LYS A 426 -31.03 -49.51 36.35
C LYS A 426 -32.45 -50.04 36.09
N ARG A 427 -33.40 -49.14 35.79
CA ARG A 427 -34.77 -49.55 35.39
C ARG A 427 -34.77 -50.30 34.07
N ALA A 428 -34.01 -49.84 33.07
CA ALA A 428 -33.89 -50.52 31.79
C ALA A 428 -33.31 -51.95 31.95
N LEU A 429 -32.30 -52.13 32.80
CA LEU A 429 -31.76 -53.46 33.12
C LEU A 429 -32.81 -54.36 33.78
N PHE A 430 -33.57 -53.83 34.74
CA PHE A 430 -34.64 -54.58 35.41
C PHE A 430 -35.76 -54.98 34.43
N ASP A 431 -36.15 -54.07 33.53
CA ASP A 431 -37.16 -54.35 32.50
C ASP A 431 -36.65 -55.41 31.51
N LEU A 432 -35.37 -55.40 31.17
CA LEU A 432 -34.73 -56.44 30.35
C LEU A 432 -34.75 -57.81 31.02
N GLU A 433 -34.36 -57.88 32.30
CA GLU A 433 -34.41 -59.12 33.10
C GLU A 433 -35.83 -59.66 33.18
N LYS A 434 -36.82 -58.81 33.44
CA LYS A 434 -38.23 -59.19 33.46
C LYS A 434 -38.73 -59.66 32.10
N ARG A 435 -38.22 -59.08 31.00
CA ARG A 435 -38.54 -59.51 29.62
C ARG A 435 -37.97 -60.89 29.32
N LEU A 436 -36.75 -61.16 29.78
CA LEU A 436 -36.12 -62.48 29.73
C LEU A 436 -36.89 -63.53 30.55
N GLU A 437 -37.32 -63.21 31.77
CA GLU A 437 -38.13 -64.13 32.59
C GLU A 437 -39.50 -64.46 31.98
N LYS A 438 -40.12 -63.48 31.31
CA LYS A 438 -41.42 -63.67 30.64
C LYS A 438 -41.31 -64.45 29.34
N SER A 439 -40.17 -64.39 28.66
CA SER A 439 -39.95 -65.21 27.48
C SER A 439 -39.83 -66.67 27.93
N ASN A 440 -40.74 -67.53 27.48
CA ASN A 440 -40.80 -68.96 27.84
C ASN A 440 -39.64 -69.76 27.21
N LEU A 441 -38.40 -69.30 27.38
CA LEU A 441 -37.20 -69.90 26.84
C LEU A 441 -36.72 -71.04 27.74
N PRO A 442 -36.11 -72.12 27.19
CA PRO A 442 -35.55 -73.21 27.97
C PRO A 442 -34.45 -72.77 28.95
N GLY A 443 -33.71 -71.72 28.60
CA GLY A 443 -32.60 -71.16 29.36
C GLY A 443 -32.02 -69.90 28.73
N ILE A 444 -31.09 -69.23 29.41
CA ILE A 444 -30.46 -67.98 28.93
C ILE A 444 -28.97 -68.25 28.77
N PRO A 445 -28.35 -67.94 27.62
CA PRO A 445 -26.93 -68.19 27.39
C PRO A 445 -26.05 -67.56 28.48
N ASP A 446 -25.01 -68.29 28.88
CA ASP A 446 -24.09 -67.84 29.94
C ASP A 446 -23.43 -66.49 29.66
N TYR A 447 -23.24 -66.12 28.38
CA TYR A 447 -22.66 -64.81 28.03
C TYR A 447 -23.60 -63.65 28.41
N ILE A 448 -24.92 -63.79 28.23
CA ILE A 448 -25.89 -62.75 28.60
C ILE A 448 -25.97 -62.64 30.11
N LYS A 449 -26.02 -63.78 30.82
CA LYS A 449 -26.01 -63.80 32.28
C LYS A 449 -24.80 -63.05 32.84
N LYS A 450 -23.60 -63.30 32.28
CA LYS A 450 -22.37 -62.57 32.66
C LYS A 450 -22.48 -61.07 32.37
N GLN A 451 -22.99 -60.67 31.20
CA GLN A 451 -23.16 -59.25 30.90
C GLN A 451 -24.16 -58.56 31.83
N CYS A 452 -25.25 -59.23 32.24
CA CYS A 452 -26.16 -58.71 33.26
C CYS A 452 -25.47 -58.54 34.61
N THR A 453 -24.70 -59.54 35.06
CA THR A 453 -23.95 -59.43 36.33
C THR A 453 -22.88 -58.34 36.27
N ASP A 454 -22.16 -58.22 35.15
CA ASP A 454 -21.13 -57.20 34.97
C ASP A 454 -21.75 -55.80 34.99
N ASN A 455 -22.91 -55.61 34.35
CA ASN A 455 -23.66 -54.35 34.41
C ASN A 455 -24.18 -54.04 35.83
N HIS A 456 -24.60 -55.06 36.61
CA HIS A 456 -24.99 -54.86 38.00
C HIS A 456 -23.81 -54.40 38.86
N VAL A 457 -22.65 -55.05 38.71
CA VAL A 457 -21.42 -54.66 39.39
C VAL A 457 -20.98 -53.25 38.98
N LEU A 458 -21.11 -52.89 37.71
CA LEU A 458 -20.85 -51.52 37.24
C LEU A 458 -21.79 -50.50 37.87
N ILE A 459 -23.09 -50.80 37.99
CA ILE A 459 -24.05 -49.92 38.67
C ILE A 459 -23.68 -49.77 40.14
N GLU A 460 -23.38 -50.86 40.86
CA GLU A 460 -22.95 -50.81 42.26
C GLU A 460 -21.66 -50.00 42.42
N THR A 461 -20.71 -50.16 41.51
CA THR A 461 -19.46 -49.39 41.49
C THR A 461 -19.74 -47.90 41.31
N ILE A 462 -20.61 -47.52 40.36
CA ILE A 462 -21.00 -46.12 40.13
C ILE A 462 -21.75 -45.56 41.35
N GLN A 463 -22.63 -46.33 41.96
CA GLN A 463 -23.34 -45.92 43.18
C GLN A 463 -22.38 -45.74 44.37
N GLY A 464 -21.37 -46.60 44.49
CA GLY A 464 -20.29 -46.45 45.47
C GLY A 464 -19.52 -45.16 45.24
N LEU A 465 -19.06 -44.92 44.00
CA LEU A 465 -18.35 -43.69 43.63
C LEU A 465 -19.19 -42.43 43.89
N LEU A 466 -20.50 -42.45 43.58
CA LEU A 466 -21.44 -41.35 43.86
C LEU A 466 -21.67 -41.10 45.37
N HIS A 467 -21.34 -42.06 46.24
CA HIS A 467 -21.45 -41.92 47.68
C HIS A 467 -20.12 -41.56 48.36
N GLU A 468 -18.99 -41.70 47.65
CA GLU A 468 -17.68 -41.29 48.15
C GLU A 468 -17.61 -39.76 48.24
N GLN A 469 -17.09 -39.26 49.37
CA GLN A 469 -16.75 -37.86 49.57
C GLN A 469 -15.24 -37.79 49.89
N PRO A 470 -14.41 -37.15 49.06
CA PRO A 470 -14.76 -36.31 47.91
C PRO A 470 -15.08 -37.09 46.61
N LEU A 471 -16.11 -36.64 45.87
CA LEU A 471 -16.60 -37.25 44.64
C LEU A 471 -15.72 -36.93 43.42
N ASN A 472 -15.28 -37.93 42.65
CA ASN A 472 -14.58 -37.73 41.37
C ASN A 472 -15.54 -37.85 40.18
N MET A 473 -15.96 -36.71 39.62
CA MET A 473 -16.92 -36.67 38.50
C MET A 473 -16.35 -37.18 37.17
N GLY A 474 -15.05 -37.04 36.91
CA GLY A 474 -14.41 -37.55 35.69
C GLY A 474 -14.48 -39.07 35.60
N GLN A 475 -14.23 -39.76 36.71
CA GLN A 475 -14.38 -41.22 36.80
C GLN A 475 -15.84 -41.65 36.66
N VAL A 476 -16.75 -40.97 37.36
CA VAL A 476 -18.20 -41.25 37.29
C VAL A 476 -18.72 -41.10 35.86
N THR A 477 -18.35 -40.03 35.17
CA THR A 477 -18.79 -39.77 33.79
C THR A 477 -18.28 -40.85 32.83
N THR A 478 -17.03 -41.28 32.98
CA THR A 478 -16.45 -42.35 32.16
C THR A 478 -17.18 -43.67 32.39
N LYS A 479 -17.44 -44.01 33.66
CA LYS A 479 -18.16 -45.23 34.04
C LYS A 479 -19.64 -45.21 33.63
N ILE A 480 -20.28 -44.05 33.66
CA ILE A 480 -21.66 -43.89 33.16
C ILE A 480 -21.71 -44.07 31.63
N LYS A 481 -20.74 -43.56 30.88
CA LYS A 481 -20.64 -43.80 29.43
C LYS A 481 -20.46 -45.29 29.14
N GLU A 482 -19.60 -45.97 29.89
CA GLU A 482 -19.41 -47.43 29.81
C GLU A 482 -20.72 -48.18 30.09
N LEU A 483 -21.42 -47.83 31.18
CA LEU A 483 -22.72 -48.40 31.52
C LEU A 483 -23.77 -48.16 30.42
N HIS A 484 -23.83 -46.94 29.88
CA HIS A 484 -24.77 -46.58 28.82
C HIS A 484 -24.59 -47.47 27.60
N SER A 485 -23.34 -47.57 27.11
CA SER A 485 -22.99 -48.41 25.96
C SER A 485 -23.27 -49.89 26.24
N ASN A 486 -22.93 -50.40 27.42
CA ASN A 486 -23.09 -51.82 27.74
C ASN A 486 -24.57 -52.21 27.88
N VAL A 487 -25.41 -51.36 28.47
CA VAL A 487 -26.86 -51.63 28.60
C VAL A 487 -27.55 -51.57 27.24
N ASP A 488 -27.17 -50.65 26.35
CA ASP A 488 -27.77 -50.56 25.02
C ASP A 488 -27.39 -51.75 24.14
N ILE A 489 -26.10 -52.13 24.13
CA ILE A 489 -25.63 -53.35 23.45
C ILE A 489 -26.32 -54.60 24.03
N LEU A 490 -26.51 -54.67 25.35
CA LEU A 490 -27.20 -55.78 25.98
C LEU A 490 -28.68 -55.84 25.55
N ASN A 491 -29.37 -54.70 25.48
CA ASN A 491 -30.75 -54.64 25.04
C ASN A 491 -30.91 -55.17 23.60
N GLU A 492 -30.06 -54.72 22.69
CA GLU A 492 -30.05 -55.19 21.29
C GLU A 492 -29.79 -56.70 21.21
N LYS A 493 -28.79 -57.21 21.93
CA LYS A 493 -28.47 -58.65 21.96
C LYS A 493 -29.59 -59.48 22.55
N VAL A 494 -30.21 -59.03 23.63
CA VAL A 494 -31.35 -59.73 24.27
C VAL A 494 -32.54 -59.73 23.33
N GLN A 495 -32.81 -58.62 22.64
CA GLN A 495 -33.88 -58.55 21.65
C GLN A 495 -33.64 -59.53 20.50
N LEU A 496 -32.44 -59.52 19.91
CA LEU A 496 -32.06 -60.41 18.83
C LEU A 496 -32.12 -61.88 19.25
N MET A 497 -31.69 -62.21 20.47
CA MET A 497 -31.82 -63.57 21.01
C MET A 497 -33.29 -64.00 21.14
N ILE A 498 -34.16 -63.14 21.67
CA ILE A 498 -35.60 -63.43 21.79
C ILE A 498 -36.22 -63.63 20.41
N GLU A 499 -35.86 -62.79 19.43
CA GLU A 499 -36.27 -62.89 18.04
C GLU A 499 -35.84 -64.23 17.41
N GLN A 500 -34.55 -64.58 17.56
CA GLN A 500 -33.98 -65.84 17.05
C GLN A 500 -34.65 -67.06 17.68
N ALA A 501 -34.88 -67.04 18.99
CA ALA A 501 -35.51 -68.15 19.69
C ALA A 501 -36.97 -68.33 19.25
N TYR A 502 -37.74 -67.24 19.14
CA TYR A 502 -39.12 -67.27 18.65
C TYR A 502 -39.20 -67.75 17.19
N LEU A 503 -38.27 -67.31 16.36
CA LEU A 503 -38.13 -67.75 14.98
C LEU A 503 -37.85 -69.25 14.89
N THR A 504 -36.87 -69.73 15.66
CA THR A 504 -36.49 -71.15 15.68
C THR A 504 -37.69 -72.02 16.07
N GLU A 505 -38.45 -71.62 17.09
CA GLU A 505 -39.67 -72.34 17.49
C GLU A 505 -40.69 -72.43 16.35
N ARG A 506 -40.98 -71.30 15.68
CA ARG A 506 -41.93 -71.28 14.55
C ARG A 506 -41.43 -72.08 13.35
N VAL A 507 -40.13 -72.03 13.05
CA VAL A 507 -39.49 -72.80 11.98
C VAL A 507 -39.62 -74.30 12.28
N ILE A 508 -39.31 -74.74 13.50
CA ILE A 508 -39.47 -76.14 13.93
C ILE A 508 -40.95 -76.56 13.86
N GLN A 509 -41.88 -75.73 14.35
CA GLN A 509 -43.32 -76.02 14.28
C GLN A 509 -43.81 -76.16 12.83
N TYR A 510 -43.32 -75.33 11.91
CA TYR A 510 -43.67 -75.43 10.50
C TYR A 510 -43.02 -76.65 9.82
N ALA A 511 -41.74 -76.89 10.10
CA ALA A 511 -40.96 -78.00 9.56
C ALA A 511 -41.50 -79.37 10.01
N ASN A 512 -42.14 -79.44 11.19
CA ASN A 512 -42.82 -80.64 11.69
C ASN A 512 -43.86 -81.22 10.70
N ARG A 513 -44.42 -80.42 9.79
CA ARG A 513 -45.34 -80.90 8.74
C ARG A 513 -44.68 -81.86 7.74
N TYR A 514 -43.38 -81.70 7.51
CA TYR A 514 -42.61 -82.49 6.53
C TYR A 514 -41.75 -83.58 7.20
N ARG A 515 -41.76 -83.66 8.54
CA ARG A 515 -40.90 -84.55 9.36
C ARG A 515 -41.05 -86.02 9.00
N SER A 516 -42.25 -86.47 8.65
CA SER A 516 -42.52 -87.87 8.28
C SER A 516 -42.07 -88.24 6.86
N GLN A 517 -41.87 -87.24 5.99
CA GLN A 517 -41.59 -87.44 4.56
C GLN A 517 -40.08 -87.50 4.26
N TYR A 518 -39.26 -86.85 5.08
CA TYR A 518 -37.82 -86.72 4.86
C TYR A 518 -37.03 -87.12 6.12
N PRO A 519 -36.44 -88.33 6.18
CA PRO A 519 -35.65 -88.77 7.33
C PRO A 519 -34.43 -87.89 7.64
N MET A 520 -33.82 -87.29 6.60
CA MET A 520 -32.69 -86.37 6.75
C MET A 520 -33.08 -85.06 7.44
N LEU A 521 -34.27 -84.53 7.12
CA LEU A 521 -34.85 -83.35 7.78
C LEU A 521 -35.07 -83.65 9.27
N GLN A 522 -35.59 -84.83 9.60
CA GLN A 522 -35.83 -85.22 10.99
C GLN A 522 -34.54 -85.26 11.82
N ALA A 523 -33.42 -85.74 11.25
CA ALA A 523 -32.13 -85.77 11.95
C ALA A 523 -31.62 -84.35 12.25
N LYS A 524 -31.62 -83.46 11.25
CA LYS A 524 -31.20 -82.05 11.41
C LYS A 524 -32.10 -81.27 12.37
N LEU A 525 -33.41 -81.51 12.35
CA LEU A 525 -34.34 -80.88 13.29
C LEU A 525 -34.13 -81.36 14.73
N LEU A 526 -33.78 -82.63 14.94
CA LEU A 526 -33.50 -83.15 16.28
C LEU A 526 -32.19 -82.57 16.84
N GLU A 527 -31.19 -82.35 15.98
CA GLU A 527 -29.96 -81.64 16.34
C GLU A 527 -30.24 -80.16 16.66
N ALA A 528 -31.07 -79.48 15.87
CA ALA A 528 -31.52 -78.12 16.16
C ALA A 528 -32.34 -78.02 17.47
N GLU A 529 -33.22 -78.99 17.75
CA GLU A 529 -33.95 -79.09 19.03
C GLU A 529 -32.96 -79.25 20.20
N GLN A 530 -31.91 -80.07 20.06
CA GLN A 530 -30.88 -80.23 21.08
C GLN A 530 -30.09 -78.94 21.32
N LEU A 531 -29.67 -78.24 20.25
CA LEU A 531 -28.97 -76.95 20.36
C LEU A 531 -29.85 -75.88 21.00
N PHE A 532 -31.16 -75.87 20.69
CA PHE A 532 -32.13 -74.99 21.32
C PHE A 532 -32.24 -75.23 22.84
N TYR A 533 -32.21 -76.50 23.28
CA TYR A 533 -32.16 -76.84 24.71
C TYR A 533 -30.80 -76.56 25.37
N GLN A 534 -29.72 -76.53 24.59
CA GLN A 534 -28.38 -76.13 25.05
C GLN A 534 -28.16 -74.61 25.01
N GLU A 535 -29.22 -73.83 24.78
CA GLU A 535 -29.19 -72.35 24.76
C GLU A 535 -28.42 -71.75 23.55
N HIS A 536 -28.12 -72.53 22.51
CA HIS A 536 -27.47 -72.08 21.28
C HIS A 536 -28.50 -71.66 20.21
N TYR A 537 -29.21 -70.55 20.45
CA TYR A 537 -30.33 -70.11 19.62
C TYR A 537 -29.98 -69.71 18.18
N GLU A 538 -28.84 -69.07 17.97
CA GLU A 538 -28.37 -68.67 16.63
C GLU A 538 -28.07 -69.89 15.76
N GLU A 539 -27.29 -70.84 16.29
CA GLU A 539 -26.94 -72.09 15.60
C GLU A 539 -28.18 -72.97 15.35
N ALA A 540 -29.12 -73.01 16.31
CA ALA A 540 -30.38 -73.73 16.16
C ALA A 540 -31.26 -73.11 15.06
N LEU A 541 -31.29 -71.79 14.94
CA LEU A 541 -32.00 -71.10 13.87
C LEU A 541 -31.38 -71.43 12.51
N GLU A 542 -30.06 -71.31 12.37
CA GLU A 542 -29.37 -71.58 11.10
C GLU A 542 -29.59 -73.02 10.64
N LEU A 543 -29.42 -74.00 11.52
CA LEU A 543 -29.62 -75.42 11.19
C LEU A 543 -31.08 -75.72 10.83
N SER A 544 -32.04 -75.18 11.58
CA SER A 544 -33.47 -75.40 11.30
C SER A 544 -33.93 -74.69 10.02
N ALA A 545 -33.41 -73.48 9.76
CA ALA A 545 -33.68 -72.72 8.54
C ALA A 545 -33.08 -73.40 7.30
N GLN A 546 -31.80 -73.81 7.35
CA GLN A 546 -31.14 -74.53 6.26
C GLN A 546 -31.88 -75.84 5.93
N ALA A 547 -32.24 -76.61 6.95
CA ALA A 547 -32.95 -77.87 6.76
C ALA A 547 -34.35 -77.66 6.15
N LEU A 548 -35.06 -76.59 6.53
CA LEU A 548 -36.36 -76.25 5.94
C LEU A 548 -36.23 -75.77 4.50
N GLU A 549 -35.21 -74.95 4.19
CA GLU A 549 -34.99 -74.37 2.87
C GLU A 549 -34.62 -75.45 1.81
N GLU A 550 -33.92 -76.51 2.22
CA GLU A 550 -33.63 -77.69 1.38
C GLU A 550 -34.92 -78.41 0.92
N VAL A 551 -35.99 -78.37 1.71
CA VAL A 551 -37.26 -79.06 1.43
C VAL A 551 -38.29 -78.11 0.80
N ALA A 552 -38.30 -76.85 1.21
CA ALA A 552 -39.24 -75.83 0.78
C ALA A 552 -38.53 -74.46 0.64
N PRO A 553 -37.96 -74.14 -0.53
CA PRO A 553 -37.29 -72.85 -0.73
C PRO A 553 -38.27 -71.67 -0.62
N GLY A 554 -37.87 -70.63 0.11
CA GLY A 554 -38.63 -69.41 0.39
C GLY A 554 -39.62 -69.54 1.56
N ALA A 555 -39.55 -70.60 2.36
CA ALA A 555 -40.43 -70.79 3.51
C ALA A 555 -40.00 -69.96 4.72
N VAL A 556 -38.69 -69.79 4.94
CA VAL A 556 -38.12 -69.05 6.07
C VAL A 556 -38.43 -67.55 5.96
N GLN A 557 -38.22 -66.94 4.79
CA GLN A 557 -38.51 -65.52 4.55
C GLN A 557 -39.99 -65.15 4.76
N ARG A 558 -40.92 -66.05 4.39
CA ARG A 558 -42.37 -65.84 4.65
C ARG A 558 -42.73 -65.94 6.12
N LEU A 559 -41.96 -66.68 6.91
CA LEU A 559 -42.14 -66.79 8.35
C LEU A 559 -41.57 -65.54 9.04
N GLU A 560 -40.46 -65.00 8.55
CA GLU A 560 -39.86 -63.72 8.98
C GLU A 560 -40.78 -62.51 8.74
N GLU A 561 -41.38 -62.39 7.56
CA GLU A 561 -42.31 -61.30 7.24
C GLU A 561 -43.62 -61.34 8.05
N ARG A 562 -43.96 -62.48 8.65
CA ARG A 562 -45.18 -62.69 9.46
C ARG A 562 -44.91 -62.63 10.97
N ILE A 563 -43.77 -62.09 11.40
CA ILE A 563 -43.48 -61.91 12.82
C ILE A 563 -44.03 -60.56 13.26
N GLU A 564 -45.15 -60.59 13.97
CA GLU A 564 -45.40 -59.60 15.01
C GLU A 564 -44.81 -60.19 16.29
N LEU A 565 -43.71 -59.62 16.78
CA LEU A 565 -43.14 -60.00 18.07
C LEU A 565 -44.22 -59.78 19.13
N PRO A 566 -44.51 -60.77 19.99
CA PRO A 566 -45.36 -60.52 21.15
C PRO A 566 -44.62 -59.54 22.07
N TYR A 567 -45.07 -58.29 22.11
CA TYR A 567 -44.61 -57.26 23.06
C TYR A 567 -44.86 -57.66 24.51
#